data_AF-A0A7C2W9G4-F1
#
_entry.id   AF-A0A7C2W9G4-F1
#
_cell.length_a   1.000
_cell.length_b   1.000
_cell.length_c   1.000
_cell.angle_alpha   90.00
_cell.angle_beta   90.00
_cell.angle_gamma   90.00
#
_symmetry.space_group_name_H-M   'P 1'
#
loop_
_entity.id
_entity.type
_entity.pdbx_description
1 polymer ?
#
loop_
_entity_poly.entity_id
_entity_poly.type
_entity_poly.pdbx_seq_one_letter_code
_entity_poly.pdbx_strand_id
1 'polypeptide(L)'
;MSLIRNESALDYEYLPEKLPHRETEIETIIQTIKPLSEGRRAANLFIHGPPGVGKTATVKFVFKKVEEETNLRTCFINCWRSKTTHSILLE
;
A
#
# COMPACT_ATOMS: atom_id res chain seq x y z
N MET A 1 -1.55 28.81 -21.64
CA MET A 1 -0.42 28.02 -21.13
C MET A 1 -0.85 27.46 -19.78
N SER A 2 -1.03 26.15 -19.66
CA SER A 2 -1.44 25.54 -18.39
C SER A 2 -0.23 25.46 -17.46
N LEU A 3 -0.39 25.90 -16.20
CA LEU A 3 0.64 25.74 -15.15
C LEU A 3 0.81 24.26 -14.77
N ILE A 4 -0.25 23.46 -14.91
CA ILE A 4 -0.27 22.04 -14.54
C ILE A 4 -0.09 21.20 -15.78
N ARG A 5 1.01 20.42 -15.83
CA ARG A 5 1.30 19.48 -16.92
C ARG A 5 0.54 18.17 -16.78
N ASN A 6 0.34 17.70 -15.55
CA ASN A 6 -0.37 16.46 -15.27
C ASN A 6 -1.18 16.61 -13.97
N GLU A 7 -2.50 16.69 -14.10
CA GLU A 7 -3.42 16.80 -12.96
C GLU A 7 -3.54 15.48 -12.18
N SER A 8 -3.36 14.33 -12.83
CA SER A 8 -3.50 13.03 -12.16
C SER A 8 -2.43 12.77 -11.10
N ALA A 9 -1.27 13.42 -11.23
CA ALA A 9 -0.21 13.36 -10.23
C ALA A 9 -0.60 14.03 -8.90
N LEU A 10 -1.67 14.84 -8.89
CA LEU A 10 -2.19 15.53 -7.72
C LEU A 10 -3.38 14.79 -7.07
N ASP A 11 -3.82 13.67 -7.66
CA ASP A 11 -4.90 12.86 -7.10
C ASP A 11 -4.45 12.19 -5.79
N TYR A 12 -5.37 12.09 -4.83
CA TYR A 12 -5.13 11.39 -3.56
C TYR A 12 -4.90 9.89 -3.74
N GLU A 13 -5.36 9.30 -4.84
CA GLU A 13 -5.13 7.90 -5.19
C GLU A 13 -3.85 7.69 -6.00
N TYR A 14 -3.18 8.77 -6.42
CA TYR A 14 -1.95 8.68 -7.19
C TYR A 14 -0.85 7.98 -6.37
N LEU A 15 -0.30 6.92 -6.95
CA LEU A 15 0.84 6.20 -6.39
C LEU A 15 2.07 6.47 -7.28
N PRO A 16 3.08 7.21 -6.79
CA PRO A 16 4.28 7.47 -7.57
C PRO A 16 5.12 6.21 -7.77
N GLU A 17 5.97 6.21 -8.80
CA GLU A 17 6.90 5.11 -9.07
C GLU A 17 8.00 4.94 -8.00
N LYS A 18 8.24 5.98 -7.21
CA LYS A 18 9.19 5.98 -6.11
C LYS A 18 8.60 6.75 -4.93
N LEU A 19 8.82 6.24 -3.73
CA LEU A 19 8.49 6.92 -2.47
C LEU A 19 9.80 7.31 -1.78
N PRO A 20 10.32 8.53 -2.01
CA PRO A 20 11.56 8.96 -1.39
C PRO A 20 11.43 9.02 0.13
N HIS A 21 12.50 8.69 0.86
CA HIS A 21 12.56 8.72 2.32
C HIS A 21 11.61 7.72 3.01
N ARG A 22 11.24 6.65 2.31
CA ARG A 22 10.43 5.53 2.83
C ARG A 22 11.08 4.17 2.61
N GLU A 23 12.36 4.16 2.23
CA GLU A 23 13.10 2.96 1.88
C GLU A 23 13.15 1.97 3.05
N THR A 24 13.40 2.46 4.27
CA THR A 24 13.46 1.63 5.48
C THR A 24 12.11 1.02 5.85
N GLU A 25 11.01 1.78 5.75
CA GLU A 25 9.67 1.25 6.01
C GLU A 25 9.24 0.25 4.95
N ILE A 26 9.54 0.52 3.68
CA ILE A 26 9.30 -0.42 2.56
C ILE A 26 10.03 -1.74 2.83
N GLU A 27 11.31 -1.68 3.16
CA GLU A 27 12.11 -2.87 3.45
C GLU A 27 11.56 -3.64 4.64
N THR A 28 11.16 -2.94 5.72
CA THR A 28 10.59 -3.57 6.92
C THR A 28 9.31 -4.33 6.59
N ILE A 29 8.42 -3.75 5.78
CA ILE A 29 7.18 -4.40 5.36
C ILE A 29 7.50 -5.63 4.51
N ILE A 30 8.37 -5.49 3.50
CA ILE A 30 8.77 -6.58 2.59
C ILE A 30 9.38 -7.75 3.38
N GLN A 31 10.34 -7.49 4.27
CA GLN A 31 10.98 -8.52 5.07
C GLN A 31 9.96 -9.28 5.94
N THR A 32 8.95 -8.57 6.46
CA THR A 32 7.90 -9.18 7.28
C THR A 32 6.99 -10.10 6.48
N ILE A 33 6.62 -9.72 5.24
CA ILE A 33 5.69 -10.49 4.40
C ILE A 33 6.38 -11.51 3.50
N LYS A 34 7.72 -11.46 3.36
CA LYS A 34 8.53 -12.40 2.58
C LYS A 34 8.19 -13.89 2.82
N PRO A 35 7.91 -14.36 4.05
CA PRO A 35 7.51 -15.76 4.25
C PRO A 35 6.28 -16.20 3.43
N LEU A 36 5.39 -15.27 3.07
CA LEU A 36 4.19 -15.57 2.26
C LEU A 36 4.57 -16.09 0.87
N SER A 37 5.64 -15.58 0.24
CA SER A 37 6.05 -16.06 -1.09
C SER A 37 6.62 -17.48 -1.04
N GLU A 38 6.99 -17.96 0.14
CA GLU A 38 7.48 -19.32 0.39
C GLU A 38 6.36 -20.26 0.88
N GLY A 39 5.10 -19.81 0.87
CA GLY A 39 3.96 -20.57 1.39
C GLY A 39 3.94 -20.68 2.91
N ARG A 40 4.75 -19.88 3.62
CA ARG A 40 4.80 -19.82 5.07
C ARG A 40 3.96 -18.66 5.60
N ARG A 41 3.58 -18.73 6.87
CA ARG A 41 2.86 -17.65 7.53
C ARG A 41 3.80 -16.49 7.85
N ALA A 42 3.41 -15.27 7.47
CA ALA A 42 4.08 -14.04 7.88
C ALA A 42 3.54 -13.50 9.21
N ALA A 43 4.30 -12.61 9.84
CA ALA A 43 3.85 -11.87 11.01
C ALA A 43 2.87 -10.76 10.61
N ASN A 44 1.96 -10.42 11.53
CA ASN A 44 1.07 -9.28 11.34
C ASN A 44 1.84 -7.98 11.57
N LEU A 45 1.53 -6.96 10.76
CA LEU A 45 2.07 -5.60 10.91
C LEU A 45 1.00 -4.66 11.42
N PHE A 46 1.37 -3.81 12.38
CA PHE A 46 0.56 -2.69 12.82
C PHE A 46 1.30 -1.38 12.51
N ILE A 47 0.81 -0.63 11.52
CA ILE A 47 1.44 0.59 11.03
C ILE A 47 0.66 1.81 11.56
N HIS A 48 1.29 2.63 12.40
CA HIS A 48 0.67 3.79 13.01
C HIS A 48 1.47 5.08 12.76
N GLY A 49 0.83 6.23 12.98
CA GLY A 49 1.45 7.55 12.85
C GLY A 49 0.45 8.64 12.42
N PRO A 50 0.86 9.92 12.41
CA PRO A 50 -0.02 11.04 12.04
C PRO A 50 -0.60 10.93 10.62
N PRO A 51 -1.74 11.59 10.31
CA PRO A 51 -2.28 11.65 8.95
C PRO A 51 -1.29 12.34 8.00
N GLY A 52 -1.34 12.02 6.70
CA GLY A 52 -0.49 12.65 5.68
C GLY A 52 0.95 12.18 5.62
N VAL A 53 1.42 11.34 6.55
CA VAL A 53 2.82 10.85 6.54
C VAL A 53 3.10 9.75 5.50
N GLY A 54 2.13 9.38 4.66
CA GLY A 54 2.37 8.40 3.58
C GLY A 54 2.21 6.93 3.93
N LYS A 55 1.67 6.57 5.11
CA LYS A 55 1.42 5.16 5.51
C LYS A 55 0.69 4.36 4.43
N THR A 56 -0.43 4.89 3.93
CA THR A 56 -1.24 4.24 2.89
C THR A 56 -0.49 4.11 1.57
N ALA A 57 0.26 5.15 1.18
CA ALA A 57 1.06 5.12 -0.04
C ALA A 57 2.16 4.05 0.04
N THR A 58 2.86 3.96 1.17
CA THR A 58 3.88 2.93 1.40
C THR A 58 3.33 1.51 1.30
N VAL A 59 2.17 1.24 1.92
CA VAL A 59 1.54 -0.10 1.84
C VAL A 59 1.10 -0.42 0.41
N LYS A 60 0.44 0.52 -0.28
CA LYS A 60 0.03 0.33 -1.68
C LYS A 60 1.22 0.13 -2.61
N PHE A 61 2.34 0.82 -2.35
CA PHE A 61 3.58 0.64 -3.08
C PHE A 61 4.15 -0.78 -2.93
N VAL A 62 4.21 -1.28 -1.69
CA VAL A 62 4.66 -2.66 -1.44
C VAL A 62 3.70 -3.66 -2.07
N PHE A 63 2.39 -3.44 -2.01
CA PHE A 63 1.41 -4.32 -2.64
C PHE A 63 1.63 -4.42 -4.16
N LYS A 64 1.80 -3.28 -4.83
CA LYS A 64 2.14 -3.24 -6.25
C LYS A 64 3.40 -4.05 -6.56
N LYS A 65 4.46 -3.89 -5.75
CA LYS A 65 5.71 -4.63 -5.92
C LYS A 65 5.55 -6.14 -5.72
N VAL A 66 4.79 -6.54 -4.71
CA VAL A 66 4.52 -7.95 -4.42
C VAL A 66 3.74 -8.60 -5.57
N GLU A 67 2.76 -7.91 -6.14
CA GLU A 67 1.99 -8.42 -7.30
C GLU A 67 2.81 -8.45 -8.59
N GLU A 68 3.77 -7.53 -8.76
CA GLU A 68 4.70 -7.51 -9.90
C GLU A 68 5.75 -8.64 -9.81
N GLU A 69 6.20 -8.99 -8.61
CA GLU A 69 7.36 -9.87 -8.40
C GLU A 69 6.98 -11.29 -7.93
N THR A 70 5.73 -11.51 -7.52
CA THR A 70 5.28 -12.79 -6.95
C THR A 70 3.88 -13.18 -7.44
N ASN A 71 3.48 -14.43 -7.21
CA ASN A 71 2.11 -14.90 -7.47
C ASN A 71 1.12 -14.63 -6.32
N LEU A 72 1.50 -13.78 -5.35
CA LEU A 72 0.63 -13.42 -4.24
C LEU A 72 -0.42 -12.41 -4.72
N ARG A 73 -1.64 -12.55 -4.19
CA ARG A 73 -2.69 -11.55 -4.38
C ARG A 73 -2.73 -10.62 -3.17
N THR A 74 -2.89 -9.33 -3.43
CA THR A 74 -3.10 -8.36 -2.37
C THR A 74 -4.55 -7.88 -2.35
N CYS A 75 -5.02 -7.48 -1.17
CA CYS A 75 -6.35 -6.93 -0.98
C CYS A 75 -6.22 -5.72 -0.07
N PHE A 76 -6.68 -4.56 -0.54
CA PHE A 76 -6.66 -3.32 0.21
C PHE A 76 -8.09 -2.90 0.54
N ILE A 77 -8.42 -2.86 1.83
CA ILE A 77 -9.74 -2.48 2.32
C ILE A 77 -9.63 -1.15 3.05
N ASN A 78 -10.37 -0.14 2.59
CA ASN A 78 -10.45 1.15 3.28
C ASN A 78 -11.61 1.15 4.28
N CYS A 79 -11.32 0.86 5.54
CA CYS A 79 -12.32 0.82 6.60
C CYS A 79 -13.01 2.18 6.89
N TRP A 80 -12.46 3.31 6.42
CA TRP A 80 -13.15 4.60 6.50
C TRP A 80 -14.37 4.65 5.54
N ARG A 81 -14.23 4.01 4.37
CA ARG A 81 -15.27 3.90 3.35
C ARG A 81 -16.19 2.72 3.63
N SER A 82 -15.61 1.57 3.94
CA SER A 82 -16.31 0.30 4.21
C SER A 82 -16.45 0.07 5.71
N LYS A 83 -17.49 0.64 6.31
CA LYS A 83 -17.66 0.69 7.78
C LYS A 83 -18.30 -0.56 8.40
N THR A 84 -18.88 -1.44 7.59
CA THR A 84 -19.59 -2.63 8.08
C THR A 84 -18.97 -3.90 7.52
N THR A 85 -19.09 -5.00 8.26
CA THR A 85 -18.63 -6.32 7.81
C THR A 85 -19.24 -6.69 6.46
N HIS A 86 -20.52 -6.39 6.25
CA HIS A 86 -21.20 -6.64 4.98
C HIS A 86 -20.57 -5.83 3.83
N SER A 87 -20.29 -4.54 4.05
CA SER A 87 -19.65 -3.69 3.04
C SER A 87 -18.23 -4.17 2.68
N ILE A 88 -17.48 -4.70 3.64
CA ILE A 88 -16.13 -5.23 3.42
C ILE A 88 -16.17 -6.50 2.54
N LEU A 89 -17.19 -7.35 2.70
CA LEU A 89 -17.34 -8.56 1.88
C LEU A 89 -17.73 -8.29 0.42
N LEU A 90 -18.12 -7.06 0.10
CA LEU A 90 -18.52 -6.65 -1.25
C LEU A 90 -17.40 -5.93 -2.04
N GLU A 91 -16.27 -5.61 -1.40
CA GLU A 91 -15.05 -5.15 -2.09
C GLU A 91 -14.32 -6.32 -2.75
#